data_AF-A0A3C0VB46-F1
#
_entry.id   AF-A0A3C0VB46-F1
#
_cell.length_a   1.000
_cell.length_b   1.000
_cell.length_c   1.000
_cell.angle_alpha   90.00
_cell.angle_beta   90.00
_cell.angle_gamma   90.00
#
_symmetry.space_group_name_H-M   'P 1'
#
loop_
_entity.id
_entity.type
_entity.pdbx_description
1 polymer ?
#
loop_
_entity_poly.entity_id
_entity_poly.type
_entity_poly.pdbx_seq_one_letter_code
_entity_poly.pdbx_strand_id
1 'polypeptide(L)' 'LFPLLEIEDGVRWRLTVNPANPRPVSEYLALQGRFKHLTAAQVESIQESVDRNWNDSEISASMRAREAGGR' A
#
# COMPACT_ATOMS: atom_id res chain seq x y z
N LEU A 1 -2.99 4.78 -2.13
CA LEU A 1 -1.94 5.02 -1.11
C LEU A 1 -0.74 4.17 -1.48
N PHE A 2 0.44 4.77 -1.48
CA PHE A 2 1.62 4.18 -2.13
C PHE A 2 2.57 3.56 -1.11
N PRO A 3 3.25 2.46 -1.45
CA PRO A 3 4.36 1.95 -0.66
C PRO A 3 5.50 2.97 -0.64
N LEU A 4 6.18 3.07 0.49
CA LEU A 4 7.41 3.85 0.58
C LEU A 4 8.58 2.92 0.24
N LEU A 5 9.16 3.15 -0.94
CA LEU A 5 10.21 2.32 -1.51
C LEU A 5 11.50 3.12 -1.62
N GLU A 6 12.62 2.44 -1.40
CA GLU A 6 13.94 2.89 -1.80
C GLU A 6 14.44 1.99 -2.93
N ILE A 7 15.09 2.60 -3.92
CA ILE A 7 15.71 1.90 -5.04
C ILE A 7 17.22 2.14 -4.96
N GLU A 8 17.98 1.10 -4.65
CA GLU A 8 19.43 1.13 -4.54
C GLU A 8 20.07 0.63 -5.85
N ASP A 9 21.04 1.39 -6.36
CA ASP A 9 21.78 1.12 -7.61
C ASP A 9 20.89 0.86 -8.83
N GLY A 10 19.64 1.34 -8.81
CA GLY A 10 18.66 1.15 -9.88
C GLY A 10 18.13 -0.29 -10.03
N VAL A 11 18.55 -1.22 -9.16
CA VAL A 11 18.24 -2.65 -9.32
C VAL A 11 17.68 -3.31 -8.05
N ARG A 12 17.96 -2.78 -6.86
CA ARG A 12 17.46 -3.34 -5.60
C ARG A 12 16.32 -2.49 -5.06
N TRP A 13 15.16 -3.10 -4.92
CA TRP A 13 13.97 -2.46 -4.36
C TRP A 13 13.85 -2.83 -2.89
N ARG A 14 13.66 -1.84 -2.03
CA ARG A 14 13.51 -2.03 -0.58
C ARG A 14 12.25 -1.33 -0.10
N LEU A 15 11.35 -2.07 0.54
CA LEU A 15 10.20 -1.51 1.24
C LEU A 15 10.63 -0.93 2.59
N THR A 16 10.61 0.41 2.72
CA THR A 16 11.07 1.10 3.94
C THR A 16 9.97 1.14 5.00
N VAL A 17 8.70 1.17 4.59
CA VAL A 17 7.55 1.16 5.51
C VAL A 17 6.59 0.05 5.11
N ASN A 18 6.46 -0.95 5.97
CA ASN A 18 5.49 -2.03 5.85
C ASN A 18 4.52 -2.00 7.04
N PRO A 19 3.32 -1.42 6.90
CA PRO A 19 2.34 -1.35 7.97
C PRO A 19 1.86 -2.75 8.35
N ALA A 20 1.99 -3.15 9.62
CA ALA A 20 1.50 -4.45 10.10
C ALA A 20 -0.04 -4.58 10.04
N ASN A 21 -0.74 -3.44 10.09
CA ASN A 21 -2.20 -3.39 9.97
C ASN A 21 -2.58 -2.20 9.06
N PRO A 22 -2.72 -2.43 7.74
CA PRO A 22 -3.11 -1.37 6.82
C PRO A 22 -4.54 -0.91 7.06
N ARG A 23 -4.74 0.40 7.15
CA ARG A 23 -6.07 1.01 7.28
C ARG A 23 -6.76 1.16 5.92
N PRO A 24 -8.09 1.08 5.86
CA PRO A 24 -8.82 1.27 4.62
C PRO A 24 -8.58 2.66 4.03
N VAL A 25 -8.55 2.76 2.70
CA VAL A 25 -8.27 4.02 1.99
C VAL A 25 -9.34 5.08 2.25
N SER A 26 -10.56 4.67 2.61
CA SER A 26 -11.67 5.55 2.95
C SER A 26 -11.34 6.51 4.09
N GLU A 27 -10.61 6.06 5.13
CA GLU A 27 -10.18 6.92 6.24
C GLU A 27 -9.29 8.08 5.76
N TYR A 28 -8.39 7.81 4.82
CA TYR A 28 -7.51 8.82 4.25
C TYR A 28 -8.26 9.76 3.28
N LEU A 29 -9.13 9.19 2.43
CA LEU A 29 -9.89 9.96 1.43
C LEU A 29 -10.91 10.91 2.09
N ALA A 30 -11.58 10.47 3.16
CA ALA A 30 -12.59 11.25 3.87
C ALA A 30 -12.07 12.58 4.45
N LEU A 31 -10.78 12.63 4.79
CA LEU A 31 -10.12 13.82 5.33
C LEU A 31 -9.82 14.88 4.24
N GLN A 32 -9.89 14.53 2.96
CA GLN A 32 -9.47 15.40 1.87
C GLN A 32 -10.67 15.90 1.06
N GLY A 33 -10.91 17.22 1.11
CA GLY A 33 -12.05 17.86 0.46
C GLY A 33 -12.20 17.53 -1.03
N ARG A 34 -11.09 17.37 -1.75
CA ARG A 34 -11.07 17.02 -3.18
C ARG A 34 -11.69 15.67 -3.52
N PHE A 35 -11.84 14.77 -2.55
CA PHE A 35 -12.39 13.43 -2.75
C PHE A 35 -13.85 13.29 -2.25
N LYS A 36 -14.47 14.38 -1.77
CA LYS A 36 -15.86 14.36 -1.26
C LYS A 36 -16.91 13.92 -2.27
N HIS A 37 -16.61 13.99 -3.57
CA HIS A 37 -17.54 13.63 -4.64
C HIS A 37 -17.50 12.14 -4.98
N LEU A 38 -16.60 11.36 -4.40
CA LEU A 38 -16.47 9.93 -4.69
C LEU A 38 -17.62 9.14 -4.08
N THR A 39 -18.15 8.20 -4.86
CA THR A 39 -19.14 7.23 -4.39
C THR A 39 -18.48 6.06 -3.66
N ALA A 40 -19.26 5.28 -2.91
CA ALA A 40 -18.74 4.08 -2.23
C ALA A 40 -18.10 3.08 -3.20
N ALA A 41 -18.71 2.84 -4.36
CA ALA A 41 -18.17 1.94 -5.38
C ALA A 41 -16.84 2.45 -5.97
N GLN A 42 -16.66 3.77 -6.10
CA GLN A 42 -15.38 4.35 -6.53
C GLN A 42 -14.31 4.20 -5.44
N VAL A 43 -14.67 4.38 -4.18
CA VAL A 43 -13.75 4.16 -3.05
C VAL A 43 -13.32 2.69 -2.96
N GLU A 44 -14.23 1.75 -3.20
CA GLU A 44 -13.94 0.31 -3.27
C GLU A 44 -12.97 -0.01 -4.41
N SER A 45 -13.23 0.49 -5.62
CA SER A 45 -12.31 0.31 -6.75
C SER A 45 -10.91 0.90 -6.49
N ILE A 46 -10.83 2.02 -5.76
CA ILE A 46 -9.56 2.59 -5.30
C ILE A 46 -8.88 1.67 -4.28
N GLN A 47 -9.63 1.10 -3.33
CA GLN A 47 -9.09 0.13 -2.36
C GLN A 47 -8.48 -1.06 -3.09
N GLU A 48 -9.21 -1.69 -4.03
CA GLU A 48 -8.70 -2.81 -4.82
C GLU A 48 -7.43 -2.47 -5.61
N SER A 49 -7.39 -1.26 -6.19
CA SER A 49 -6.23 -0.79 -6.94
C SER A 49 -5.01 -0.59 -6.03
N VAL A 50 -5.23 -0.08 -4.82
CA VAL A 50 -4.19 0.05 -3.79
C VAL A 50 -3.72 -1.33 -3.35
N ASP A 51 -4.63 -2.24 -3.01
CA ASP A 51 -4.27 -3.59 -2.57
C ASP A 51 -3.48 -4.33 -3.66
N ARG A 52 -3.87 -4.19 -4.93
CA ARG A 52 -3.11 -4.74 -6.07
C ARG A 52 -1.71 -4.15 -6.16
N ASN A 53 -1.57 -2.84 -5.99
CA ASN A 53 -0.27 -2.16 -6.02
C ASN A 53 0.63 -2.58 -4.85
N TRP A 54 0.07 -2.90 -3.69
CA TRP A 54 0.82 -3.43 -2.55
C TRP A 54 1.18 -4.92 -2.73
N ASN A 55 0.37 -5.68 -3.46
CA ASN A 55 0.58 -7.10 -3.77
C ASN A 55 1.47 -7.35 -5.02
N ASP A 56 2.06 -6.31 -5.60
CA ASP A 56 2.99 -6.50 -6.72
C ASP A 56 4.23 -7.30 -6.26
N SER A 57 4.81 -8.11 -7.14
CA SER A 57 5.75 -9.18 -6.78
C SER A 57 7.05 -8.65 -6.15
N GLU A 58 7.55 -7.51 -6.64
CA GLU A 58 8.74 -6.82 -6.13
C GLU A 58 8.54 -6.28 -4.70
N ILE A 59 7.32 -5.77 -4.42
CA ILE A 59 6.94 -5.25 -3.10
C ILE A 59 6.65 -6.42 -2.15
N SER A 60 5.96 -7.45 -2.64
CA SER A 60 5.53 -8.62 -1.87
C SER A 60 6.72 -9.47 -1.39
N ALA A 61 7.79 -9.56 -2.18
CA ALA A 61 9.04 -10.20 -1.76
C ALA A 61 9.65 -9.51 -0.52
N SER A 62 9.58 -8.17 -0.47
CA SER A 62 10.02 -7.39 0.68
C SER A 62 9.09 -7.54 1.91
N MET A 63 7.80 -7.82 1.70
CA MET A 63 6.83 -8.01 2.79
C MET A 63 6.95 -9.38 3.48
N ARG A 64 7.10 -10.46 2.69
CA ARG A 64 7.17 -11.85 3.18
C ARG A 64 8.42 -12.16 4.02
N ALA A 65 9.48 -11.37 3.87
CA ALA A 65 10.74 -11.56 4.59
C ALA A 65 10.63 -11.40 6.13
N ARG A 66 9.51 -10.86 6.66
CA ARG A 66 9.32 -10.66 8.12
C ARG A 66 8.30 -11.60 8.78
N GLU A 67 7.40 -12.23 8.03
CA GLU A 67 6.51 -13.26 8.59
C GLU A 67 7.32 -14.48 9.09
N ALA A 68 8.47 -14.75 8.47
CA ALA A 68 9.40 -15.81 8.87
C ALA A 68 10.29 -15.46 10.09
N GLY A 69 10.24 -14.23 10.60
CA GLY A 69 11.15 -13.73 11.64
C GLY A 69 10.53 -13.46 13.02
N GLY A 70 9.25 -13.80 13.23
CA GLY A 70 8.55 -13.58 14.49
C GLY A 70 8.58 -14.81 15.42
N ARG A 71 9.60 -14.91 16.28
CA ARG A 71 9.54 -15.55 17.60
C ARG A 71 10.10 -14.60 18.64
#